data_AF-A0A7W1ITH8-F1
#
_entry.id   AF-A0A7W1ITH8-F1
#
_cell.length_a   1.000
_cell.length_b   1.000
_cell.length_c   1.000
_cell.angle_alpha   90.00
_cell.angle_beta   90.00
_cell.angle_gamma   90.00
#
_symmetry.space_group_name_H-M   'P 1'
#
loop_
_entity.id
_entity.type
_entity.pdbx_description
1 polymer ?
#
loop_
_entity_poly.entity_id
_entity_poly.type
_entity_poly.pdbx_seq_one_letter_code
_entity_poly.pdbx_strand_id
1 'polypeptide(L)'
;DEGRGLYAEDKARTVFSEHSQCLALLADAVPAARRARVARGLLDDPALARTTIYYSHYLFETLRLLGRVDRMIERMGLWFSLEELGAKTTIEMPEPSRSDCHAWGAHPLYHYAATILGVRPAGFGFAAVEIAPLLGPLSWARGAVPHPRGDIRVELVRNGAKLDAIVSLPEGLAGVLVSGGARQPLRAGENRLSVPASDAIALTG
;
A
#
# COMPACT_ATOMS: atom_id res chain seq x y z
N ASP A 1 -8.60 21.17 12.24
CA ASP A 1 -9.64 22.20 12.04
C ASP A 1 -11.00 21.54 12.01
N GLU A 2 -11.93 21.96 12.88
CA GLU A 2 -13.26 21.34 12.97
C GLU A 2 -14.17 21.68 11.78
N GLY A 3 -13.96 22.84 11.13
CA GLY A 3 -14.73 23.23 9.96
C GLY A 3 -14.39 22.35 8.76
N ARG A 4 -13.09 22.19 8.48
CA ARG A 4 -12.61 21.36 7.36
C ARG A 4 -12.57 19.87 7.68
N GLY A 5 -12.45 19.49 8.94
CA GLY A 5 -12.30 18.07 9.32
C GLY A 5 -10.93 17.49 8.99
N LEU A 6 -9.92 18.36 8.91
CA LEU A 6 -8.56 18.06 8.48
C LEU A 6 -7.55 18.61 9.48
N TYR A 7 -6.36 18.04 9.52
CA TYR A 7 -5.22 18.59 10.25
C TYR A 7 -4.58 19.72 9.43
N ALA A 8 -4.38 20.87 10.07
CA ALA A 8 -3.67 21.98 9.45
C ALA A 8 -2.17 21.87 9.73
N GLU A 9 -1.35 22.31 8.80
CA GLU A 9 0.11 22.38 8.95
C GLU A 9 0.51 23.51 9.92
N ASP A 10 -0.30 24.57 9.97
CA ASP A 10 -0.02 25.80 10.71
C ASP A 10 -1.06 26.10 11.79
N LYS A 11 -0.65 26.82 12.83
CA LYS A 11 -1.56 27.22 13.92
C LYS A 11 -2.67 28.15 13.46
N ALA A 12 -2.43 28.95 12.42
CA ALA A 12 -3.42 29.84 11.83
C ALA A 12 -4.45 29.09 10.95
N ARG A 13 -4.23 27.79 10.70
CA ARG A 13 -5.15 26.91 9.94
C ARG A 13 -5.42 27.42 8.53
N THR A 14 -4.36 27.86 7.88
CA THR A 14 -4.42 28.37 6.50
C THR A 14 -3.87 27.35 5.50
N VAL A 15 -2.99 26.45 5.94
CA VAL A 15 -2.33 25.47 5.08
C VAL A 15 -2.73 24.05 5.47
N PHE A 16 -3.12 23.27 4.47
CA PHE A 16 -3.52 21.88 4.62
C PHE A 16 -2.86 21.07 3.51
N SER A 17 -2.26 19.94 3.86
CA SER A 17 -1.58 19.07 2.90
C SER A 17 -1.95 17.61 3.11
N GLU A 18 -1.71 16.80 2.09
CA GLU A 18 -1.78 15.33 2.21
C GLU A 18 -0.81 14.81 3.28
N HIS A 19 0.34 15.48 3.52
CA HIS A 19 1.38 15.05 4.45
C HIS A 19 0.83 14.91 5.88
N SER A 20 0.28 15.99 6.43
CA SER A 20 -0.32 15.98 7.78
C SER A 20 -1.42 14.93 7.93
N GLN A 21 -2.26 14.74 6.90
CA GLN A 21 -3.34 13.74 7.00
C GLN A 21 -2.78 12.32 7.02
N CYS A 22 -1.80 12.03 6.16
CA CYS A 22 -1.13 10.73 6.10
C CYS A 22 -0.43 10.43 7.42
N LEU A 23 0.36 11.36 7.98
CA LEU A 23 1.04 11.13 9.27
C LEU A 23 0.03 10.90 10.39
N ALA A 24 -1.03 11.70 10.45
CA ALA A 24 -2.03 11.56 11.49
C ALA A 24 -2.71 10.18 11.44
N LEU A 25 -3.06 9.71 10.23
CA LEU A 25 -3.67 8.39 10.02
C LEU A 25 -2.69 7.24 10.29
N LEU A 26 -1.45 7.33 9.81
CA LEU A 26 -0.42 6.30 9.99
C LEU A 26 0.04 6.16 11.45
N ALA A 27 0.14 7.28 12.17
CA ALA A 27 0.53 7.31 13.58
C ALA A 27 -0.62 6.89 14.53
N ASP A 28 -1.77 6.52 13.99
CA ASP A 28 -3.00 6.25 14.74
C ASP A 28 -3.45 7.41 15.65
N ALA A 29 -2.99 8.62 15.36
CA ALA A 29 -3.21 9.81 16.17
C ALA A 29 -4.59 10.46 15.95
N VAL A 30 -5.36 9.96 14.96
CA VAL A 30 -6.72 10.42 14.70
C VAL A 30 -7.71 9.64 15.57
N PRO A 31 -8.52 10.31 16.41
CA PRO A 31 -9.58 9.65 17.16
C PRO A 31 -10.51 8.87 16.24
N ALA A 32 -10.94 7.67 16.65
CA ALA A 32 -11.76 6.76 15.82
C ALA A 32 -12.98 7.46 15.19
N ALA A 33 -13.69 8.30 15.95
CA ALA A 33 -14.84 9.07 15.49
C ALA A 33 -14.54 10.04 14.33
N ARG A 34 -13.27 10.40 14.13
CA ARG A 34 -12.81 11.37 13.12
C ARG A 34 -12.07 10.72 11.95
N ARG A 35 -11.64 9.46 12.06
CA ARG A 35 -10.85 8.75 11.04
C ARG A 35 -11.52 8.77 9.67
N ALA A 36 -12.81 8.43 9.60
CA ALA A 36 -13.56 8.43 8.34
C ALA A 36 -13.64 9.81 7.70
N ARG A 37 -13.74 10.88 8.50
CA ARG A 37 -13.79 12.26 8.02
C ARG A 37 -12.44 12.69 7.45
N VAL A 38 -11.35 12.42 8.16
CA VAL A 38 -9.99 12.75 7.72
C VAL A 38 -9.62 11.95 6.46
N ALA A 39 -9.95 10.66 6.42
CA ALA A 39 -9.75 9.81 5.26
C ALA A 39 -10.48 10.35 4.03
N ARG A 40 -11.76 10.73 4.17
CA ARG A 40 -12.52 11.35 3.09
C ARG A 40 -11.88 12.65 2.61
N GLY A 41 -11.49 13.52 3.53
CA GLY A 41 -10.81 14.77 3.18
C GLY A 41 -9.49 14.54 2.44
N LEU A 42 -8.66 13.58 2.85
CA LEU A 42 -7.44 13.19 2.13
C LEU A 42 -7.73 12.75 0.68
N LEU A 43 -8.81 11.99 0.48
CA LEU A 43 -9.16 11.41 -0.81
C LEU A 43 -9.81 12.42 -1.77
N ASP A 44 -10.64 13.30 -1.23
CA ASP A 44 -11.61 14.06 -2.03
C ASP A 44 -11.36 15.57 -2.04
N ASP A 45 -10.58 16.14 -1.10
CA ASP A 45 -10.34 17.59 -1.03
C ASP A 45 -9.24 18.01 -2.03
N PRO A 46 -9.60 18.76 -3.10
CA PRO A 46 -8.62 19.18 -4.11
C PRO A 46 -7.74 20.35 -3.64
N ALA A 47 -8.11 21.02 -2.53
CA ALA A 47 -7.36 22.16 -2.00
C ALA A 47 -6.19 21.72 -1.10
N LEU A 48 -5.99 20.41 -0.90
CA LEU A 48 -4.81 19.90 -0.22
C LEU A 48 -3.57 20.06 -1.09
N ALA A 49 -2.51 20.63 -0.51
CA ALA A 49 -1.18 20.55 -1.11
C ALA A 49 -0.79 19.07 -1.26
N ARG A 50 -0.50 18.68 -2.49
CA ARG A 50 -0.18 17.30 -2.87
C ARG A 50 1.22 16.92 -2.45
N THR A 51 1.40 15.63 -2.19
CA THR A 51 2.69 15.01 -1.96
C THR A 51 3.44 14.81 -3.27
N THR A 52 4.76 14.70 -3.19
CA THR A 52 5.63 14.39 -4.33
C THR A 52 6.28 13.02 -4.14
N ILE A 53 7.20 12.66 -5.03
CA ILE A 53 7.82 11.33 -5.13
C ILE A 53 8.31 10.82 -3.77
N TYR A 54 9.13 11.60 -3.06
CA TYR A 54 9.68 11.22 -1.76
C TYR A 54 8.62 10.79 -0.76
N TYR A 55 7.51 11.54 -0.68
CA TYR A 55 6.52 11.29 0.35
C TYR A 55 5.49 10.23 -0.09
N SER A 56 5.51 9.81 -1.35
CA SER A 56 4.52 8.90 -1.90
C SER A 56 4.51 7.55 -1.21
N HIS A 57 5.60 7.12 -0.56
CA HIS A 57 5.60 5.96 0.33
C HIS A 57 4.54 6.06 1.43
N TYR A 58 4.52 7.18 2.16
CA TYR A 58 3.56 7.40 3.26
C TYR A 58 2.14 7.56 2.74
N LEU A 59 1.97 8.21 1.59
CA LEU A 59 0.66 8.28 0.93
C LEU A 59 0.18 6.87 0.57
N PHE A 60 1.02 6.04 -0.05
CA PHE A 60 0.64 4.69 -0.48
C PHE A 60 0.40 3.75 0.70
N GLU A 61 1.17 3.86 1.79
CA GLU A 61 0.85 3.17 3.05
C GLU A 61 -0.50 3.61 3.62
N THR A 62 -0.81 4.91 3.57
CA THR A 62 -2.11 5.43 4.03
C THR A 62 -3.24 4.90 3.14
N LEU A 63 -3.07 4.95 1.81
CA LEU A 63 -4.05 4.42 0.87
C LEU A 63 -4.26 2.91 1.02
N ARG A 64 -3.18 2.15 1.31
CA ARG A 64 -3.27 0.75 1.70
C ARG A 64 -4.16 0.58 2.94
N LEU A 65 -3.88 1.31 4.03
CA LEU A 65 -4.70 1.25 5.25
C LEU A 65 -6.17 1.57 4.99
N LEU A 66 -6.44 2.48 4.05
CA LEU A 66 -7.80 2.86 3.66
C LEU A 66 -8.44 1.91 2.62
N GLY A 67 -7.72 0.90 2.14
CA GLY A 67 -8.20 0.00 1.09
C GLY A 67 -8.39 0.65 -0.28
N ARG A 68 -7.62 1.71 -0.56
CA ARG A 68 -7.74 2.56 -1.77
C ARG A 68 -6.59 2.35 -2.74
N VAL A 69 -6.38 1.09 -3.13
CA VAL A 69 -5.38 0.73 -4.16
C VAL A 69 -5.72 1.36 -5.51
N ASP A 70 -6.99 1.62 -5.81
CA ASP A 70 -7.42 2.41 -6.98
C ASP A 70 -6.72 3.78 -7.01
N ARG A 71 -6.72 4.51 -5.89
CA ARG A 71 -6.06 5.81 -5.76
C ARG A 71 -4.54 5.69 -5.78
N MET A 72 -3.99 4.58 -5.29
CA MET A 72 -2.56 4.32 -5.39
C MET A 72 -2.14 4.17 -6.85
N ILE A 73 -2.88 3.39 -7.65
CA ILE A 73 -2.62 3.21 -9.08
C ILE A 73 -2.79 4.53 -9.85
N GLU A 74 -3.80 5.34 -9.54
CA GLU A 74 -3.95 6.67 -10.12
C GLU A 74 -2.71 7.55 -9.86
N ARG A 75 -2.19 7.55 -8.63
CA ARG A 75 -0.97 8.30 -8.27
C ARG A 75 0.29 7.72 -8.93
N MET A 76 0.32 6.42 -9.23
CA MET A 76 1.41 5.80 -9.99
C MET A 76 1.52 6.33 -11.43
N GLY A 77 0.54 7.09 -11.93
CA GLY A 77 0.63 7.79 -13.22
C GLY A 77 1.91 8.60 -13.40
N LEU A 78 2.44 9.20 -12.32
CA LEU A 78 3.73 9.89 -12.33
C LEU A 78 4.90 8.96 -12.73
N TRP A 79 4.91 7.71 -12.27
CA TRP A 79 5.95 6.75 -12.62
C TRP A 79 5.76 6.25 -14.05
N PHE A 80 4.52 6.03 -14.47
CA PHE A 80 4.20 5.58 -15.82
C PHE A 80 4.59 6.63 -16.87
N SER A 81 4.54 7.93 -16.53
CA SER A 81 5.02 8.99 -17.43
C SER A 81 6.53 9.15 -17.47
N LEU A 82 7.31 8.51 -16.58
CA LEU A 82 8.78 8.66 -16.59
C LEU A 82 9.41 8.13 -17.88
N GLU A 83 8.81 7.11 -18.48
CA GLU A 83 9.27 6.58 -19.77
C GLU A 83 9.14 7.62 -20.89
N GLU A 84 8.05 8.42 -20.89
CA GLU A 84 7.82 9.50 -21.85
C GLU A 84 8.87 10.62 -21.72
N LEU A 85 9.41 10.80 -20.51
CA LEU A 85 10.53 11.71 -20.24
C LEU A 85 11.90 11.11 -20.60
N GLY A 86 11.94 9.88 -21.10
CA GLY A 86 13.18 9.16 -21.43
C GLY A 86 13.93 8.63 -20.21
N ALA A 87 13.38 8.76 -19.01
CA ALA A 87 14.02 8.30 -17.78
C ALA A 87 14.16 6.78 -17.76
N LYS A 88 15.31 6.30 -17.27
CA LYS A 88 15.61 4.86 -17.09
C LYS A 88 15.68 4.46 -15.62
N THR A 89 15.56 5.44 -14.73
CA THR A 89 15.63 5.34 -13.28
C THR A 89 14.56 6.25 -12.67
N THR A 90 14.30 6.10 -11.37
CA THR A 90 13.30 6.94 -10.69
C THR A 90 13.91 8.29 -10.32
N ILE A 91 13.21 9.38 -10.65
CA ILE A 91 13.68 10.76 -10.42
C ILE A 91 13.51 11.19 -8.95
N GLU A 92 14.24 12.23 -8.54
CA GLU A 92 14.19 12.78 -7.18
C GLU A 92 12.87 13.49 -6.89
N MET A 93 12.43 14.34 -7.80
CA MET A 93 11.16 15.08 -7.74
C MET A 93 10.70 15.42 -9.16
N PRO A 94 9.43 15.80 -9.37
CA PRO A 94 9.02 16.37 -10.65
C PRO A 94 9.89 17.56 -11.05
N GLU A 95 10.08 17.77 -12.35
CA GLU A 95 10.93 18.84 -12.85
C GLU A 95 10.59 20.23 -12.27
N PRO A 96 11.61 21.07 -11.97
CA PRO A 96 13.03 20.84 -12.18
C PRO A 96 13.66 19.88 -11.14
N SER A 97 14.30 18.80 -11.59
CA SER A 97 14.96 17.81 -10.73
C SER A 97 16.48 18.00 -10.70
N ARG A 98 17.11 17.74 -9.55
CA ARG A 98 18.58 17.70 -9.43
C ARG A 98 19.15 16.32 -9.78
N SER A 99 18.39 15.25 -9.56
CA SER A 99 18.80 13.87 -9.84
C SER A 99 17.72 13.07 -10.55
N ASP A 100 18.11 12.41 -11.64
CA ASP A 100 17.25 11.49 -12.41
C ASP A 100 17.36 10.04 -11.91
N CYS A 101 18.17 9.80 -10.89
CA CYS A 101 18.36 8.49 -10.27
C CYS A 101 18.39 8.64 -8.75
N HIS A 102 17.24 8.49 -8.11
CA HIS A 102 17.09 8.66 -6.68
C HIS A 102 16.30 7.49 -6.06
N ALA A 103 16.89 6.87 -5.05
CA ALA A 103 16.36 5.63 -4.45
C ALA A 103 14.98 5.82 -3.80
N TRP A 104 14.69 7.01 -3.26
CA TRP A 104 13.36 7.32 -2.74
C TRP A 104 12.27 7.36 -3.80
N GLY A 105 12.62 7.23 -5.09
CA GLY A 105 11.63 7.10 -6.14
C GLY A 105 11.16 5.66 -6.33
N ALA A 106 11.84 4.68 -5.76
CA ALA A 106 11.58 3.25 -5.98
C ALA A 106 10.42 2.67 -5.15
N HIS A 107 9.57 3.52 -4.55
CA HIS A 107 8.44 3.10 -3.73
C HIS A 107 7.47 2.10 -4.40
N PRO A 108 7.18 2.18 -5.72
CA PRO A 108 6.32 1.19 -6.37
C PRO A 108 6.80 -0.25 -6.21
N LEU A 109 8.12 -0.50 -6.13
CA LEU A 109 8.66 -1.84 -5.90
C LEU A 109 8.26 -2.39 -4.53
N TYR A 110 8.39 -1.55 -3.50
CA TYR A 110 7.96 -1.90 -2.14
C TYR A 110 6.45 -2.17 -2.10
N HIS A 111 5.63 -1.29 -2.66
CA HIS A 111 4.17 -1.44 -2.62
C HIS A 111 3.66 -2.57 -3.52
N TYR A 112 4.38 -2.95 -4.58
CA TYR A 112 4.06 -4.16 -5.32
C TYR A 112 4.17 -5.39 -4.41
N ALA A 113 5.27 -5.53 -3.68
CA ALA A 113 5.47 -6.66 -2.78
C ALA A 113 4.56 -6.61 -1.53
N ALA A 114 4.51 -5.47 -0.86
CA ALA A 114 3.92 -5.35 0.46
C ALA A 114 2.41 -4.99 0.43
N THR A 115 1.93 -4.32 -0.63
CA THR A 115 0.52 -3.91 -0.78
C THR A 115 -0.21 -4.79 -1.79
N ILE A 116 0.29 -4.89 -3.03
CA ILE A 116 -0.42 -5.60 -4.10
C ILE A 116 -0.38 -7.11 -3.86
N LEU A 117 0.82 -7.68 -3.71
CA LEU A 117 0.97 -9.09 -3.29
C LEU A 117 0.63 -9.29 -1.81
N GLY A 118 0.72 -8.23 -1.00
CA GLY A 118 0.32 -8.24 0.40
C GLY A 118 1.31 -8.91 1.36
N VAL A 119 2.54 -9.18 0.94
CA VAL A 119 3.51 -9.95 1.72
C VAL A 119 4.18 -9.05 2.77
N ARG A 120 3.89 -9.29 4.05
CA ARG A 120 4.45 -8.52 5.17
C ARG A 120 4.90 -9.43 6.33
N PRO A 121 5.94 -9.03 7.09
CA PRO A 121 6.33 -9.77 8.29
C PRO A 121 5.22 -9.72 9.35
N ALA A 122 4.89 -10.88 9.90
CA ALA A 122 3.94 -11.05 11.01
C ALA A 122 4.64 -11.43 12.32
N GLY A 123 5.97 -11.37 12.35
CA GLY A 123 6.79 -11.65 13.52
C GLY A 123 8.17 -11.03 13.38
N PHE A 124 8.86 -10.85 14.52
CA PHE A 124 10.21 -10.30 14.55
C PHE A 124 11.15 -11.09 13.63
N GLY A 125 12.01 -10.38 12.90
CA GLY A 125 12.94 -11.00 11.96
C GLY A 125 12.27 -11.77 10.82
N PHE A 126 10.99 -11.46 10.52
CA PHE A 126 10.20 -12.17 9.52
C PHE A 126 9.97 -13.67 9.85
N ALA A 127 9.98 -14.04 11.13
CA ALA A 127 9.78 -15.42 11.57
C ALA A 127 8.40 -16.01 11.20
N ALA A 128 7.43 -15.15 10.89
CA ALA A 128 6.14 -15.50 10.31
C ALA A 128 5.73 -14.46 9.25
N VAL A 129 4.89 -14.86 8.30
CA VAL A 129 4.39 -14.00 7.22
C VAL A 129 2.86 -13.85 7.27
N GLU A 130 2.38 -12.62 7.06
CA GLU A 130 1.01 -12.38 6.66
C GLU A 130 0.99 -12.01 5.18
N ILE A 131 0.08 -12.62 4.43
CA ILE A 131 -0.18 -12.31 3.03
C ILE A 131 -1.59 -11.74 2.99
N ALA A 132 -1.70 -10.43 2.80
CA ALA A 132 -2.97 -9.69 2.74
C ALA A 132 -3.05 -8.89 1.43
N PRO A 133 -3.36 -9.54 0.29
CA PRO A 133 -3.27 -8.91 -1.02
C PRO A 133 -4.36 -7.87 -1.24
N LEU A 134 -4.03 -6.79 -1.94
CA LEU A 134 -4.97 -5.76 -2.37
C LEU A 134 -4.76 -5.47 -3.85
N LEU A 135 -5.58 -6.09 -4.70
CA LEU A 135 -5.46 -5.95 -6.15
C LEU A 135 -6.02 -4.61 -6.66
N GLY A 136 -6.96 -4.01 -5.94
CA GLY A 136 -7.68 -2.82 -6.40
C GLY A 136 -8.24 -3.04 -7.82
N PRO A 137 -7.89 -2.19 -8.80
CA PRO A 137 -8.37 -2.33 -10.18
C PRO A 137 -7.72 -3.47 -10.96
N LEU A 138 -6.68 -4.12 -10.43
CA LEU A 138 -5.98 -5.20 -11.12
C LEU A 138 -6.81 -6.49 -11.12
N SER A 139 -6.75 -7.22 -12.24
CA SER A 139 -7.37 -8.54 -12.37
C SER A 139 -6.45 -9.66 -11.88
N TRP A 140 -5.13 -9.44 -11.85
CA TRP A 140 -4.16 -10.41 -11.36
C TRP A 140 -2.87 -9.72 -10.91
N ALA A 141 -2.07 -10.42 -10.10
CA ALA A 141 -0.70 -10.05 -9.77
C ALA A 141 0.13 -11.28 -9.44
N ARG A 142 1.43 -11.25 -9.72
CA ARG A 142 2.35 -12.34 -9.36
C ARG A 142 3.74 -11.84 -9.02
N GLY A 143 4.43 -12.52 -8.12
CA GLY A 143 5.82 -12.20 -7.82
C GLY A 143 6.45 -13.08 -6.75
N ALA A 144 7.72 -12.80 -6.49
CA ALA A 144 8.51 -13.44 -5.46
C ALA A 144 9.10 -12.36 -4.52
N VAL A 145 9.02 -12.61 -3.22
CA VAL A 145 9.63 -11.77 -2.20
C VAL A 145 10.76 -12.56 -1.55
N PRO A 146 12.02 -12.07 -1.61
CA PRO A 146 13.13 -12.77 -1.01
C PRO A 146 12.98 -12.81 0.51
N HIS A 147 13.26 -13.96 1.10
CA HIS A 147 13.23 -14.17 2.54
C HIS A 147 14.44 -15.04 2.96
N PRO A 148 15.00 -14.89 4.18
CA PRO A 148 16.21 -15.61 4.59
C PRO A 148 16.13 -17.15 4.47
N ARG A 149 14.93 -17.73 4.49
CA ARG A 149 14.69 -19.17 4.31
C ARG A 149 14.43 -19.60 2.85
N GLY A 150 14.48 -18.67 1.89
CA GLY A 150 14.08 -18.87 0.50
C GLY A 150 12.85 -18.03 0.13
N ASP A 151 12.59 -17.88 -1.16
CA ASP A 151 11.54 -16.98 -1.67
C ASP A 151 10.13 -17.35 -1.20
N ILE A 152 9.35 -16.31 -0.88
CA ILE A 152 7.89 -16.39 -0.78
C ILE A 152 7.34 -16.05 -2.16
N ARG A 153 6.61 -16.98 -2.80
CA ARG A 153 6.01 -16.76 -4.13
C ARG A 153 4.51 -16.64 -4.03
N VAL A 154 3.94 -15.66 -4.71
CA VAL A 154 2.52 -15.34 -4.68
C VAL A 154 2.01 -15.12 -6.10
N GLU A 155 0.91 -15.78 -6.46
CA GLU A 155 0.14 -15.55 -7.67
C GLU A 155 -1.33 -15.38 -7.29
N LEU A 156 -1.97 -14.38 -7.87
CA LEU A 156 -3.30 -13.91 -7.50
C LEU A 156 -4.11 -13.66 -8.76
N VAL A 157 -5.34 -14.18 -8.80
CA VAL A 157 -6.30 -13.94 -9.88
C VAL A 157 -7.66 -13.59 -9.28
N ARG A 158 -8.21 -12.45 -9.68
CA ARG A 158 -9.56 -12.02 -9.29
C ARG A 158 -10.59 -12.68 -10.18
N ASN A 159 -11.44 -13.51 -9.59
CA ASN A 159 -12.54 -14.22 -10.24
C ASN A 159 -13.88 -13.79 -9.61
N GLY A 160 -14.40 -12.66 -10.08
CA GLY A 160 -15.61 -12.04 -9.54
C GLY A 160 -15.42 -11.63 -8.07
N ALA A 161 -16.25 -12.18 -7.18
CA ALA A 161 -16.16 -11.95 -5.73
C ALA A 161 -15.12 -12.82 -5.02
N LYS A 162 -14.33 -13.61 -5.75
CA LYS A 162 -13.29 -14.48 -5.20
C LYS A 162 -11.90 -14.07 -5.69
N LEU A 163 -10.92 -14.39 -4.87
CA LEU A 163 -9.49 -14.28 -5.14
C LEU A 163 -8.91 -15.69 -5.09
N ASP A 164 -8.47 -16.16 -6.25
CA ASP A 164 -7.72 -17.40 -6.34
C ASP A 164 -6.24 -17.09 -6.12
N ALA A 165 -5.65 -17.75 -5.13
CA ALA A 165 -4.31 -17.51 -4.67
C ALA A 165 -3.48 -18.80 -4.72
N ILE A 166 -2.30 -18.71 -5.34
CA ILE A 166 -1.23 -19.71 -5.22
C ILE A 166 -0.12 -19.08 -4.40
N VAL A 167 0.17 -19.67 -3.26
CA VAL A 167 1.22 -19.19 -2.35
C VAL A 167 2.19 -20.31 -2.05
N SER A 168 3.47 -20.07 -2.32
CA SER A 168 4.55 -20.98 -1.93
C SER A 168 5.40 -20.37 -0.83
N LEU A 169 5.47 -21.06 0.31
CA LEU A 169 6.30 -20.66 1.44
C LEU A 169 7.56 -21.55 1.54
N PRO A 170 8.71 -20.98 1.93
CA PRO A 170 9.89 -21.77 2.27
C PRO A 170 9.63 -22.67 3.49
N GLU A 171 10.46 -23.70 3.66
CA GLU A 171 10.36 -24.62 4.78
C GLU A 171 10.57 -23.90 6.13
N GLY A 172 9.76 -24.26 7.12
CA GLY A 172 9.82 -23.69 8.47
C GLY A 172 9.31 -22.25 8.60
N LEU A 173 8.72 -21.65 7.56
CA LEU A 173 8.03 -20.37 7.66
C LEU A 173 6.53 -20.59 7.89
N ALA A 174 6.02 -20.14 9.03
CA ALA A 174 4.58 -20.09 9.28
C ALA A 174 3.96 -18.89 8.55
N GLY A 175 2.78 -19.07 7.98
CA GLY A 175 2.10 -17.98 7.29
C GLY A 175 0.59 -18.06 7.35
N VAL A 176 -0.05 -16.93 7.03
CA VAL A 176 -1.50 -16.80 6.92
C VAL A 176 -1.84 -15.94 5.71
N LEU A 177 -2.82 -16.39 4.92
CA LEU A 177 -3.49 -15.59 3.89
C LEU A 177 -4.72 -14.91 4.51
N VAL A 178 -4.83 -13.60 4.34
CA VAL A 178 -5.95 -12.78 4.84
C VAL A 178 -6.63 -12.09 3.66
N SER A 179 -7.93 -12.35 3.47
CA SER A 179 -8.72 -11.66 2.46
C SER A 179 -10.21 -11.73 2.79
N GLY A 180 -10.91 -10.60 2.68
CA GLY A 180 -12.36 -10.53 2.90
C GLY A 180 -12.82 -11.05 4.26
N GLY A 181 -12.04 -10.80 5.31
CA GLY A 181 -12.30 -11.29 6.66
C GLY A 181 -11.92 -12.76 6.90
N ALA A 182 -11.63 -13.54 5.85
CA ALA A 182 -11.12 -14.90 5.99
C ALA A 182 -9.63 -14.87 6.36
N ARG A 183 -9.23 -15.76 7.28
CA ARG A 183 -7.83 -16.02 7.66
C ARG A 183 -7.55 -17.50 7.44
N GLN A 184 -6.71 -17.80 6.46
CA GLN A 184 -6.37 -19.17 6.06
C GLN A 184 -4.90 -19.46 6.41
N PRO A 185 -4.62 -20.42 7.31
CA PRO A 185 -3.25 -20.86 7.58
C PRO A 185 -2.58 -21.40 6.30
N LEU A 186 -1.29 -21.12 6.15
CA LEU A 186 -0.46 -21.59 5.06
C LEU A 186 0.56 -22.59 5.59
N ARG A 187 0.81 -23.65 4.83
CA ARG A 187 1.90 -24.61 5.08
C ARG A 187 3.11 -24.28 4.22
N ALA A 188 4.26 -24.86 4.57
CA ALA A 188 5.43 -24.86 3.70
C ALA A 188 5.11 -25.53 2.35
N GLY A 189 5.80 -25.10 1.29
CA GLY A 189 5.50 -25.51 -0.07
C GLY A 189 4.28 -24.77 -0.65
N GLU A 190 3.70 -25.34 -1.70
CA GLU A 190 2.60 -24.71 -2.45
C GLU A 190 1.24 -24.88 -1.74
N ASN A 191 0.51 -23.78 -1.66
CA ASN A 191 -0.86 -23.67 -1.16
C ASN A 191 -1.73 -23.10 -2.29
N ARG A 192 -2.87 -23.75 -2.58
CA ARG A 192 -3.86 -23.28 -3.54
C ARG A 192 -5.16 -23.00 -2.80
N LEU A 193 -5.63 -21.76 -2.85
CA LEU A 193 -6.73 -21.26 -2.04
C LEU A 193 -7.67 -20.42 -2.91
N SER A 194 -8.96 -20.47 -2.60
CA SER A 194 -9.96 -19.56 -3.15
C SER A 194 -10.67 -18.88 -1.98
N VAL A 195 -10.44 -17.58 -1.82
CA VAL A 195 -10.93 -16.78 -0.70
C VAL A 195 -11.81 -15.63 -1.19
N PRO A 196 -12.68 -15.03 -0.36
CA PRO A 196 -13.42 -13.84 -0.78
C PRO A 196 -12.44 -12.73 -1.19
N ALA A 197 -12.64 -12.12 -2.35
CA ALA A 197 -11.86 -10.97 -2.77
C ALA A 197 -12.26 -9.76 -1.93
N SER A 198 -11.27 -9.00 -1.45
CA SER A 198 -11.51 -7.76 -0.74
C SER A 198 -10.32 -6.84 -0.90
N ASP A 199 -10.62 -5.55 -1.06
CA ASP A 199 -9.62 -4.49 -1.01
C ASP A 199 -9.66 -3.76 0.34
N ALA A 200 -10.42 -4.27 1.31
CA ALA A 200 -10.44 -3.75 2.67
C ALA A 200 -9.42 -4.48 3.55
N ILE A 201 -8.70 -3.72 4.37
CA ILE A 201 -7.87 -4.28 5.42
C ILE A 201 -8.72 -4.45 6.67
N ALA A 202 -8.66 -5.62 7.28
CA ALA A 202 -9.12 -5.80 8.65
C ALA A 202 -8.21 -4.98 9.56
N LEU A 203 -8.61 -3.75 9.90
CA LEU A 203 -7.95 -2.99 10.95
C LEU A 203 -8.11 -3.81 12.24
N THR A 204 -7.04 -4.46 12.66
CA THR A 204 -6.95 -4.96 14.04
C THR A 204 -6.82 -3.70 14.90
N GLY A 205 -7.83 -3.51 15.76
CA GLY A 205 -7.94 -2.31 16.60
C GLY A 205 -6.82 -2.16 17.62
#